data_AF-A0A1A8TRV6-F1
#
_entry.id   AF-A0A1A8TRV6-F1
#
_cell.length_a   1.000
_cell.length_b   1.000
_cell.length_c   1.000
_cell.angle_alpha   90.00
_cell.angle_beta   90.00
_cell.angle_gamma   90.00
#
_symmetry.space_group_name_H-M   'P 1'
#
loop_
_entity.id
_entity.type
_entity.pdbx_description
1 polymer ?
#
loop_
_entity_poly.entity_id
_entity_poly.type
_entity_poly.pdbx_seq_one_letter_code
_entity_poly.pdbx_strand_id
1 'polypeptide(L)'
;MKHLIAFCLAVLLLAPWQSLIAQSELYHVAIIDRFYPPLEAFQSEEDKYLHTSLYGLVDIDKDYRKERLYHGDIVQLIAHDPSITFLRYPINGQASPMREILHALTSINDRFEFTPIDSLVLSWESSTLISAFEEPLRLEHRERYIETIRQWGQEFPAWQDTYLVIRALEKLAAQGVQVFTISGNSGPRTINTLSFAAGVTTVGAIETELHYFIANNVFVDTHEQAAYALTRIDNQMGQPLGYDIDGDGCYDIPINDLTSQSIDNLPDTIWPPIKGSSFAAPKALKKALIKKPSRCNEALVASSL
;
A
#
# COMPACT_ATOMS: atom_id res chain seq x y z
N MET A 1 -66.20 -26.62 -45.86
CA MET A 1 -65.30 -26.11 -46.92
C MET A 1 -64.63 -24.85 -46.42
N LYS A 2 -63.27 -24.84 -46.40
CA LYS A 2 -62.39 -23.64 -46.28
C LYS A 2 -62.41 -22.96 -44.89
N HIS A 3 -61.34 -22.62 -44.16
CA HIS A 3 -59.87 -22.72 -44.18
C HIS A 3 -59.44 -22.67 -42.68
N LEU A 4 -58.56 -23.52 -42.16
CA LEU A 4 -57.13 -23.25 -41.87
C LEU A 4 -56.79 -21.77 -41.60
N ILE A 5 -56.23 -21.44 -40.43
CA ILE A 5 -54.98 -20.66 -40.22
C ILE A 5 -54.73 -20.41 -38.72
N ALA A 6 -53.56 -20.92 -38.30
CA ALA A 6 -52.65 -20.53 -37.23
C ALA A 6 -53.07 -19.50 -36.16
N PHE A 7 -52.91 -19.87 -34.89
CA PHE A 7 -52.27 -18.99 -33.88
C PHE A 7 -51.67 -19.87 -32.76
N CYS A 8 -50.61 -20.59 -33.09
CA CYS A 8 -49.62 -21.06 -32.12
C CYS A 8 -48.42 -20.09 -32.21
N LEU A 9 -47.81 -19.81 -31.05
CA LEU A 9 -46.71 -18.87 -30.77
C LEU A 9 -47.14 -17.47 -30.30
N ALA A 10 -47.05 -17.27 -28.98
CA ALA A 10 -46.36 -16.14 -28.33
C ALA A 10 -46.79 -16.00 -26.86
N VAL A 11 -46.54 -17.01 -26.02
CA VAL A 11 -46.58 -16.83 -24.55
C VAL A 11 -45.47 -17.65 -23.92
N LEU A 12 -44.22 -17.33 -24.24
CA LEU A 12 -43.03 -17.73 -23.49
C LEU A 12 -41.98 -16.66 -23.77
N LEU A 13 -41.25 -16.27 -22.72
CA LEU A 13 -40.16 -15.28 -22.69
C LEU A 13 -40.55 -13.82 -22.37
N LEU A 14 -41.22 -13.63 -21.24
CA LEU A 14 -40.91 -12.48 -20.37
C LEU A 14 -40.03 -12.99 -19.23
N ALA A 15 -38.82 -13.44 -19.57
CA ALA A 15 -37.76 -13.47 -18.58
C ALA A 15 -37.31 -12.02 -18.41
N PRO A 16 -37.32 -11.45 -17.19
CA PRO A 16 -36.65 -10.18 -16.98
C PRO A 16 -35.17 -10.42 -17.29
N TRP A 17 -34.67 -9.77 -18.35
CA TRP A 17 -33.26 -9.41 -18.44
C TRP A 17 -32.97 -8.55 -17.22
N GLN A 18 -32.72 -9.21 -16.08
CA GLN A 18 -31.86 -8.64 -15.07
C GLN A 18 -30.51 -8.52 -15.75
N SER A 19 -30.24 -7.32 -16.24
CA SER A 19 -28.89 -6.88 -16.53
C SER A 19 -28.05 -7.27 -15.33
N LEU A 20 -27.25 -8.32 -15.47
CA LEU A 20 -26.09 -8.58 -14.64
C LEU A 20 -25.14 -7.41 -14.90
N ILE A 21 -25.47 -6.24 -14.35
CA ILE A 21 -24.47 -5.24 -14.02
C ILE A 21 -23.69 -5.94 -12.92
N ALA A 22 -22.56 -6.55 -13.31
CA ALA A 22 -21.57 -6.96 -12.34
C ALA A 22 -21.24 -5.69 -11.54
N GLN A 23 -21.76 -5.59 -10.32
CA GLN A 23 -21.26 -4.62 -9.36
C GLN A 23 -19.77 -4.93 -9.24
N SER A 24 -18.93 -4.02 -9.74
CA SER A 24 -17.51 -4.07 -9.43
C SER A 24 -17.43 -4.01 -7.92
N GLU A 25 -16.94 -5.08 -7.31
CA GLU A 25 -16.71 -5.17 -5.88
C GLU A 25 -15.76 -4.02 -5.49
N LEU A 26 -16.27 -3.07 -4.71
CA LEU A 26 -15.48 -1.95 -4.19
C LEU A 26 -14.85 -2.40 -2.88
N TYR A 27 -13.53 -2.35 -2.78
CA TYR A 27 -12.78 -2.71 -1.59
C TYR A 27 -12.42 -1.48 -0.76
N HIS A 28 -12.59 -1.56 0.56
CA HIS A 28 -12.15 -0.55 1.51
C HIS A 28 -10.81 -0.97 2.12
N VAL A 29 -9.77 -0.19 1.84
CA VAL A 29 -8.40 -0.49 2.25
C VAL A 29 -7.90 0.56 3.22
N ALA A 30 -7.51 0.15 4.42
CA ALA A 30 -6.81 1.02 5.35
C ALA A 30 -5.32 1.06 5.03
N ILE A 31 -4.72 2.25 5.09
CA ILE A 31 -3.27 2.46 5.01
C ILE A 31 -2.84 3.24 6.25
N ILE A 32 -1.94 2.67 7.04
CA ILE A 32 -1.30 3.34 8.17
C ILE A 32 0.14 3.66 7.78
N ASP A 33 0.42 4.93 7.49
CA ASP A 33 1.73 5.38 7.01
C ASP A 33 1.87 6.91 7.15
N ARG A 34 3.00 7.47 6.74
CA ARG A 34 3.25 8.91 6.66
C ARG A 34 2.90 9.45 5.27
N PHE A 35 1.90 10.31 5.21
CA PHE A 35 1.44 10.97 3.98
C PHE A 35 1.87 12.44 3.95
N TYR A 36 1.94 13.02 2.75
CA TYR A 36 2.13 14.46 2.60
C TYR A 36 0.98 15.21 3.29
N PRO A 37 1.26 16.13 4.22
CA PRO A 37 0.23 16.89 4.91
C PRO A 37 -0.57 17.81 3.97
N PRO A 38 -1.83 18.14 4.31
CA PRO A 38 -2.54 19.25 3.67
C PRO A 38 -1.73 20.56 3.73
N LEU A 39 -1.89 21.44 2.74
CA LEU A 39 -1.09 22.67 2.63
C LEU A 39 -1.25 23.58 3.85
N GLU A 40 -2.41 23.57 4.50
CA GLU A 40 -2.73 24.35 5.69
C GLU A 40 -2.00 23.86 6.95
N ALA A 41 -1.36 22.69 6.90
CA ALA A 41 -0.58 22.15 8.01
C ALA A 41 0.78 22.85 8.16
N PHE A 42 1.27 23.55 7.13
CA PHE A 42 2.56 24.22 7.14
C PHE A 42 2.44 25.67 7.60
N GLN A 43 3.39 26.12 8.43
CA GLN A 43 3.40 27.49 8.94
C GLN A 43 3.99 28.49 7.94
N SER A 44 4.81 28.00 7.00
CA SER A 44 5.47 28.81 5.97
C SER A 44 5.92 27.93 4.79
N GLU A 45 6.32 28.56 3.67
CA GLU A 45 6.96 27.83 2.56
C GLU A 45 8.34 27.27 2.96
N GLU A 46 9.03 27.87 3.92
CA GLU A 46 10.29 27.35 4.46
C GLU A 46 10.06 26.06 5.27
N ASP A 47 9.04 26.07 6.13
CA ASP A 47 8.61 24.89 6.90
C ASP A 47 8.21 23.74 5.95
N LYS A 48 7.39 24.05 4.95
CA LYS A 48 7.03 23.10 3.89
C LYS A 48 8.24 22.55 3.15
N TYR A 49 9.21 23.41 2.77
CA TYR A 49 10.44 22.99 2.10
C TYR A 49 11.27 22.05 2.99
N LEU A 50 11.45 22.40 4.27
CA LEU A 50 12.19 21.58 5.23
C LEU A 50 11.51 20.21 5.43
N HIS A 51 10.20 20.21 5.64
CA HIS A 51 9.42 19.00 5.85
C HIS A 51 9.48 18.08 4.62
N THR A 52 9.36 18.66 3.42
CA THR A 52 9.47 17.92 2.15
C THR A 52 10.90 17.40 1.92
N SER A 53 11.92 18.15 2.31
CA SER A 53 13.31 17.69 2.25
C SER A 53 13.56 16.48 3.16
N LEU A 54 12.96 16.49 4.36
CA LEU A 54 13.10 15.41 5.35
C LEU A 54 12.37 14.13 4.94
N TYR A 55 11.12 14.24 4.47
CA TYR A 55 10.24 13.08 4.29
C TYR A 55 9.94 12.71 2.84
N GLY A 56 10.20 13.60 1.89
CA GLY A 56 10.05 13.30 0.46
C GLY A 56 11.00 12.17 0.04
N LEU A 57 10.59 11.42 -0.97
CA LEU A 57 11.32 10.25 -1.46
C LEU A 57 12.03 10.47 -2.79
N VAL A 58 11.44 11.29 -3.67
CA VAL A 58 11.88 11.44 -5.06
C VAL A 58 11.93 12.92 -5.44
N ASP A 59 12.85 13.27 -6.33
CA ASP A 59 12.97 14.55 -7.03
C ASP A 59 12.89 14.18 -8.51
N ILE A 60 11.70 14.37 -9.11
CA ILE A 60 11.37 13.84 -10.43
C ILE A 60 11.84 14.81 -11.50
N ASP A 61 11.62 16.11 -11.27
CA ASP A 61 11.94 17.18 -12.21
C ASP A 61 13.39 17.70 -12.10
N LYS A 62 14.16 17.22 -11.12
CA LYS A 62 15.57 17.56 -10.87
C LYS A 62 15.78 19.03 -10.53
N ASP A 63 14.82 19.65 -9.87
CA ASP A 63 14.91 21.03 -9.38
C ASP A 63 15.58 21.14 -7.98
N TYR A 64 16.08 20.01 -7.45
CA TYR A 64 16.64 19.85 -6.11
C TYR A 64 15.61 19.94 -4.97
N ARG A 65 14.31 19.86 -5.30
CA ARG A 65 13.22 19.75 -4.36
C ARG A 65 12.60 18.38 -4.53
N LYS A 66 12.29 17.76 -3.39
CA LYS A 66 11.56 16.51 -3.44
C LYS A 66 10.10 16.78 -3.72
N GLU A 67 9.45 15.85 -4.40
CA GLU A 67 8.03 15.94 -4.72
C GLU A 67 7.17 15.87 -3.45
N ARG A 68 5.93 16.32 -3.59
CA ARG A 68 4.91 16.30 -2.51
C ARG A 68 4.32 14.90 -2.29
N LEU A 69 5.20 13.91 -2.27
CA LEU A 69 4.91 12.48 -2.15
C LEU A 69 5.75 11.92 -1.00
N TYR A 70 5.08 11.59 0.11
CA TYR A 70 5.72 10.87 1.20
C TYR A 70 5.55 9.37 1.02
N HIS A 71 6.15 8.61 1.92
CA HIS A 71 6.16 7.16 1.88
C HIS A 71 4.76 6.54 1.71
N GLY A 72 3.78 7.00 2.50
CA GLY A 72 2.40 6.55 2.43
C GLY A 72 1.70 6.88 1.11
N ASP A 73 2.04 8.01 0.48
CA ASP A 73 1.47 8.36 -0.83
C ASP A 73 1.95 7.38 -1.90
N ILE A 74 3.25 7.06 -1.91
CA ILE A 74 3.84 6.06 -2.82
C ILE A 74 3.26 4.66 -2.57
N VAL A 75 3.10 4.25 -1.30
CA VAL A 75 2.45 2.99 -0.94
C VAL A 75 1.03 2.93 -1.50
N GLN A 76 0.28 4.03 -1.40
CA GLN A 76 -1.06 4.11 -1.98
C GLN A 76 -1.05 4.02 -3.50
N LEU A 77 -0.14 4.72 -4.18
CA LEU A 77 -0.04 4.69 -5.64
C LEU A 77 0.23 3.26 -6.14
N ILE A 78 1.15 2.53 -5.51
CA ILE A 78 1.44 1.12 -5.87
C ILE A 78 0.23 0.20 -5.64
N ALA A 79 -0.57 0.47 -4.61
CA ALA A 79 -1.79 -0.27 -4.32
C ALA A 79 -2.99 0.17 -5.17
N HIS A 80 -2.89 1.26 -5.93
CA HIS A 80 -4.04 1.92 -6.54
C HIS A 80 -4.74 1.02 -7.56
N ASP A 81 -6.07 1.00 -7.50
CA ASP A 81 -6.94 0.41 -8.50
C ASP A 81 -8.30 1.14 -8.43
N PRO A 82 -9.03 1.35 -9.54
CA PRO A 82 -10.34 1.98 -9.53
C PRO A 82 -11.39 1.29 -8.64
N SER A 83 -11.20 0.01 -8.33
CA SER A 83 -12.07 -0.75 -7.42
C SER A 83 -11.68 -0.62 -5.94
N ILE A 84 -10.63 0.14 -5.60
CA ILE A 84 -10.16 0.31 -4.21
C ILE A 84 -10.44 1.73 -3.74
N THR A 85 -11.09 1.83 -2.57
CA THR A 85 -11.25 3.06 -1.80
C THR A 85 -10.31 3.03 -0.60
N PHE A 86 -9.46 4.06 -0.48
CA PHE A 86 -8.47 4.14 0.59
C PHE A 86 -8.94 4.95 1.79
N LEU A 87 -8.72 4.39 2.99
CA LEU A 87 -8.85 5.08 4.28
C LEU A 87 -7.45 5.33 4.83
N ARG A 88 -7.01 6.60 4.82
CA ARG A 88 -5.68 7.00 5.29
C ARG A 88 -5.68 7.22 6.80
N TYR A 89 -4.72 6.60 7.49
CA TYR A 89 -4.44 6.80 8.91
C TYR A 89 -3.00 7.34 9.06
N PRO A 90 -2.83 8.67 9.08
CA PRO A 90 -1.51 9.28 8.99
C PRO A 90 -0.68 9.17 10.28
N ILE A 91 0.60 8.87 10.12
CA ILE A 91 1.64 9.01 11.15
C ILE A 91 2.26 10.41 11.03
N ASN A 92 1.91 11.29 11.96
CA ASN A 92 2.23 12.71 11.94
C ASN A 92 3.52 13.05 12.70
N GLY A 93 4.08 12.13 13.50
CA GLY A 93 5.26 12.38 14.32
C GLY A 93 4.96 13.16 15.60
N GLN A 94 3.71 13.10 16.07
CA GLN A 94 3.29 13.67 17.36
C GLN A 94 3.65 12.76 18.54
N ALA A 95 3.88 11.47 18.27
CA ALA A 95 4.33 10.47 19.24
C ALA A 95 5.35 9.52 18.60
N SER A 96 5.74 8.46 19.32
CA SER A 96 6.49 7.37 18.69
C SER A 96 5.65 6.74 17.57
N PRO A 97 6.25 6.32 16.45
CA PRO A 97 5.50 5.72 15.34
C PRO A 97 4.65 4.53 15.78
N MET A 98 5.17 3.66 16.66
CA MET A 98 4.42 2.51 17.18
C MET A 98 3.17 2.91 17.96
N ARG A 99 3.22 4.02 18.69
CA ARG A 99 2.06 4.54 19.41
C ARG A 99 1.02 5.13 18.47
N GLU A 100 1.44 5.84 17.43
CA GLU A 100 0.52 6.35 16.41
C GLU A 100 -0.14 5.22 15.62
N ILE A 101 0.62 4.17 15.28
CA ILE A 101 0.10 2.95 14.67
C ILE A 101 -0.93 2.27 15.59
N LEU A 102 -0.62 2.15 16.89
CA LEU A 102 -1.56 1.58 17.86
C LEU A 102 -2.85 2.40 17.97
N HIS A 103 -2.76 3.74 17.97
CA HIS A 103 -3.92 4.61 17.95
C HIS A 103 -4.76 4.43 16.68
N ALA A 104 -4.12 4.34 15.51
CA ALA A 104 -4.81 4.06 14.25
C ALA A 104 -5.52 2.71 14.27
N LEU A 105 -4.84 1.64 14.69
CA LEU A 105 -5.42 0.30 14.78
C LEU A 105 -6.57 0.22 15.79
N THR A 106 -6.45 0.91 16.93
CA THR A 106 -7.53 1.02 17.92
C THR A 106 -8.73 1.72 17.30
N SER A 107 -8.50 2.84 16.61
CA SER A 107 -9.56 3.57 15.92
C SER A 107 -10.23 2.77 14.80
N ILE A 108 -9.50 1.92 14.08
CA ILE A 108 -10.09 1.02 13.07
C ILE A 108 -10.98 0.00 13.78
N ASN A 109 -10.45 -0.67 14.81
CA ASN A 109 -11.18 -1.68 15.57
C ASN A 109 -12.45 -1.13 16.23
N ASP A 110 -12.40 0.08 16.81
CA ASP A 110 -13.53 0.70 17.51
C ASP A 110 -14.67 1.09 16.56
N ARG A 111 -14.35 1.35 15.29
CA ARG A 111 -15.31 1.76 14.26
C ARG A 111 -15.69 0.64 13.30
N PHE A 112 -15.14 -0.56 13.46
CA PHE A 112 -15.23 -1.63 12.47
C PHE A 112 -16.68 -2.00 12.13
N GLU A 113 -17.59 -1.97 13.12
CA GLU A 113 -19.02 -2.25 12.90
C GLU A 113 -19.71 -1.22 12.00
N PHE A 114 -19.19 0.02 11.94
CA PHE A 114 -19.77 1.13 11.17
C PHE A 114 -18.99 1.44 9.89
N THR A 115 -17.70 1.14 9.88
CA THR A 115 -16.78 1.38 8.75
C THR A 115 -15.85 0.18 8.64
N PRO A 116 -16.37 -0.97 8.16
CA PRO A 116 -15.55 -2.16 7.96
C PRO A 116 -14.51 -1.91 6.87
N ILE A 117 -13.39 -2.61 6.99
CA ILE A 117 -12.33 -2.61 5.98
C ILE A 117 -12.12 -4.04 5.49
N ASP A 118 -11.81 -4.20 4.22
CA ASP A 118 -11.51 -5.49 3.61
C ASP A 118 -10.04 -5.85 3.78
N SER A 119 -9.17 -4.82 3.81
CA SER A 119 -7.74 -5.01 3.95
C SER A 119 -7.06 -3.84 4.66
N LEU A 120 -5.91 -4.13 5.26
CA LEU A 120 -4.99 -3.17 5.87
C LEU A 120 -3.58 -3.41 5.31
N VAL A 121 -2.90 -2.34 4.88
CA VAL A 121 -1.45 -2.37 4.67
C VAL A 121 -0.74 -1.50 5.71
N LEU A 122 0.28 -2.08 6.34
CA LEU A 122 1.16 -1.43 7.29
C LEU A 122 2.60 -1.55 6.80
N SER A 123 3.05 -0.53 6.06
CA SER A 123 4.41 -0.48 5.51
C SER A 123 5.42 0.10 6.50
N TRP A 124 5.37 -0.36 7.75
CA TRP A 124 6.23 0.10 8.84
C TRP A 124 7.01 -1.04 9.49
N GLU A 125 8.23 -0.75 9.94
CA GLU A 125 9.14 -1.72 10.54
C GLU A 125 9.28 -1.50 12.05
N SER A 126 9.12 -2.58 12.82
CA SER A 126 9.55 -2.66 14.22
C SER A 126 10.57 -3.79 14.35
N SER A 127 11.82 -3.50 13.98
CA SER A 127 12.85 -4.53 13.84
C SER A 127 13.73 -4.73 15.05
N THR A 128 14.16 -5.98 15.22
CA THR A 128 15.23 -6.38 16.13
C THR A 128 16.13 -7.42 15.48
N LEU A 129 17.27 -7.71 16.11
CA LEU A 129 18.14 -8.80 15.69
C LEU A 129 17.47 -10.14 15.98
N ILE A 130 17.60 -11.10 15.07
CA ILE A 130 17.12 -12.47 15.30
C ILE A 130 17.79 -13.08 16.55
N SER A 131 19.05 -12.72 16.81
CA SER A 131 19.80 -13.16 17.99
C SER A 131 19.31 -12.56 19.31
N ALA A 132 18.34 -11.64 19.29
CA ALA A 132 17.70 -11.16 20.52
C ALA A 132 16.75 -12.21 21.13
N PHE A 133 16.35 -13.21 20.35
CA PHE A 133 15.54 -14.33 20.83
C PHE A 133 16.43 -15.51 21.21
N GLU A 134 16.09 -16.18 22.31
CA GLU A 134 16.82 -17.37 22.79
C GLU A 134 16.74 -18.54 21.80
N GLU A 135 15.56 -18.70 21.19
CA GLU A 135 15.26 -19.81 20.29
C GLU A 135 15.53 -19.44 18.83
N PRO A 136 16.11 -20.36 18.02
CA PRO A 136 16.26 -20.16 16.59
C PRO A 136 14.93 -19.85 15.93
N LEU A 137 14.95 -18.91 14.97
CA LEU A 137 13.74 -18.40 14.31
C LEU A 137 12.98 -19.52 13.58
N ARG A 138 11.81 -19.89 14.12
CA ARG A 138 10.92 -20.93 13.56
C ARG A 138 9.46 -20.56 13.77
N LEU A 139 8.59 -20.92 12.81
CA LEU A 139 7.16 -20.67 12.89
C LEU A 139 6.51 -21.31 14.13
N GLU A 140 6.96 -22.50 14.52
CA GLU A 140 6.46 -23.22 15.71
C GLU A 140 6.69 -22.46 17.03
N HIS A 141 7.62 -21.50 17.06
CA HIS A 141 7.95 -20.69 18.23
C HIS A 141 7.27 -19.32 18.25
N ARG A 142 6.39 -19.01 17.30
CA ARG A 142 5.73 -17.69 17.15
C ARG A 142 5.21 -17.12 18.47
N GLU A 143 4.38 -17.86 19.19
CA GLU A 143 3.79 -17.39 20.45
C GLU A 143 4.85 -17.10 21.52
N ARG A 144 5.96 -17.85 21.53
CA ARG A 144 7.06 -17.58 22.45
C ARG A 144 7.75 -16.26 22.12
N TYR A 145 7.94 -15.93 20.83
CA TYR A 145 8.50 -14.63 20.45
C TYR A 145 7.58 -13.46 20.82
N ILE A 146 6.28 -13.61 20.63
CA ILE A 146 5.29 -12.61 21.06
C ILE A 146 5.35 -12.42 22.58
N GLU A 147 5.47 -13.51 23.34
CA GLU A 147 5.61 -13.47 24.79
C GLU A 147 6.94 -12.80 25.23
N THR A 148 8.05 -13.05 24.52
CA THR A 148 9.30 -12.32 24.73
C THR A 148 9.13 -10.82 24.51
N ILE A 149 8.45 -10.40 23.44
CA ILE A 149 8.18 -8.97 23.18
C ILE A 149 7.29 -8.38 24.28
N ARG A 150 6.27 -9.12 24.74
CA ARG A 150 5.43 -8.72 25.87
C ARG A 150 6.26 -8.46 27.13
N GLN A 151 7.22 -9.34 27.42
CA GLN A 151 8.13 -9.20 28.56
C GLN A 151 9.04 -7.98 28.40
N TRP A 152 9.62 -7.76 27.22
CA TRP A 152 10.38 -6.52 26.94
C TRP A 152 9.54 -5.26 27.14
N GLY A 153 8.25 -5.32 26.82
CA GLY A 153 7.29 -4.22 27.05
C GLY A 153 7.08 -3.86 28.52
N GLN A 154 7.34 -4.78 29.45
CA GLN A 154 7.24 -4.50 30.89
C GLN A 154 8.34 -3.55 31.38
N GLU A 155 9.49 -3.55 30.69
CA GLU A 155 10.65 -2.73 31.04
C GLU A 155 10.78 -1.49 30.12
N PHE A 156 10.39 -1.63 28.86
CA PHE A 156 10.60 -0.61 27.83
C PHE A 156 9.30 -0.27 27.09
N PRO A 157 8.78 0.98 27.23
CA PRO A 157 7.50 1.38 26.64
C PRO A 157 7.37 1.15 25.13
N ALA A 158 8.46 1.30 24.36
CA ALA A 158 8.43 1.07 22.91
C ALA A 158 8.04 -0.38 22.56
N TRP A 159 8.52 -1.37 23.33
CA TRP A 159 8.17 -2.77 23.14
C TRP A 159 6.74 -3.09 23.61
N GLN A 160 6.22 -2.33 24.58
CA GLN A 160 4.82 -2.41 24.98
C GLN A 160 3.90 -2.02 23.83
N ASP A 161 4.20 -0.89 23.15
CA ASP A 161 3.43 -0.47 21.98
C ASP A 161 3.54 -1.51 20.85
N THR A 162 4.73 -2.08 20.60
CA THR A 162 4.91 -3.18 19.62
C THR A 162 4.06 -4.40 19.95
N TYR A 163 4.06 -4.87 21.20
CA TYR A 163 3.21 -5.97 21.62
C TYR A 163 1.72 -5.68 21.39
N LEU A 164 1.26 -4.47 21.75
CA LEU A 164 -0.13 -4.08 21.57
C LEU A 164 -0.52 -3.95 20.10
N VAL A 165 0.40 -3.47 19.24
CA VAL A 165 0.20 -3.46 17.78
C VAL A 165 0.06 -4.87 17.24
N ILE A 166 0.92 -5.81 17.64
CA ILE A 166 0.79 -7.24 17.25
C ILE A 166 -0.62 -7.75 17.58
N ARG A 167 -1.09 -7.53 18.81
CA ARG A 167 -2.45 -7.97 19.21
C ARG A 167 -3.57 -7.27 18.46
N ALA A 168 -3.42 -5.99 18.14
CA ALA A 168 -4.41 -5.25 17.38
C ALA A 168 -4.50 -5.71 15.91
N LEU A 169 -3.37 -6.10 15.31
CA LEU A 169 -3.33 -6.69 13.97
C LEU A 169 -3.98 -8.08 13.96
N GLU A 170 -3.68 -8.93 14.93
CA GLU A 170 -4.31 -10.25 15.10
C GLU A 170 -5.83 -10.14 15.24
N LYS A 171 -6.30 -9.13 15.99
CA LYS A 171 -7.74 -8.86 16.15
C LYS A 171 -8.43 -8.53 14.82
N LEU A 172 -7.79 -7.72 13.97
CA LEU A 172 -8.32 -7.40 12.64
C LEU A 172 -8.30 -8.63 11.73
N ALA A 173 -7.20 -9.39 11.73
CA ALA A 173 -7.10 -10.62 10.94
C ALA A 173 -8.18 -11.65 11.34
N ALA A 174 -8.46 -11.79 12.64
CA ALA A 174 -9.52 -12.67 13.15
C ALA A 174 -10.94 -12.22 12.73
N GLN A 175 -11.14 -10.95 12.35
CA GLN A 175 -12.38 -10.42 11.80
C GLN A 175 -12.50 -10.62 10.28
N GLY A 176 -11.51 -11.26 9.65
CA GLY A 176 -11.48 -11.51 8.21
C GLY A 176 -10.80 -10.40 7.39
N VAL A 177 -10.22 -9.38 8.04
CA VAL A 177 -9.43 -8.35 7.34
C VAL A 177 -8.15 -8.97 6.81
N GLN A 178 -7.85 -8.77 5.53
CA GLN A 178 -6.55 -9.16 4.97
C GLN A 178 -5.49 -8.14 5.39
N VAL A 179 -4.59 -8.54 6.30
CA VAL A 179 -3.55 -7.64 6.84
C VAL A 179 -2.21 -7.93 6.19
N PHE A 180 -1.60 -6.91 5.58
CA PHE A 180 -0.29 -6.98 4.94
C PHE A 180 0.72 -6.13 5.71
N THR A 181 1.87 -6.73 6.05
CA THR A 181 3.02 -6.05 6.64
C THR A 181 4.28 -6.36 5.86
N ILE A 182 5.35 -5.63 6.14
CA ILE A 182 6.63 -5.73 5.44
C ILE A 182 7.57 -6.68 6.18
N SER A 183 8.47 -7.36 5.48
CA SER A 183 9.47 -8.21 6.13
C SER A 183 10.54 -7.42 6.89
N GLY A 184 10.81 -6.18 6.46
CA GLY A 184 11.78 -5.26 7.06
C GLY A 184 12.96 -4.98 6.13
N ASN A 185 13.55 -3.80 6.30
CA ASN A 185 14.65 -3.27 5.47
C ASN A 185 15.98 -3.21 6.24
N SER A 186 16.07 -3.89 7.37
CA SER A 186 17.26 -3.92 8.25
C SER A 186 18.21 -5.10 7.98
N GLY A 187 18.04 -5.80 6.86
CA GLY A 187 18.91 -6.87 6.40
C GLY A 187 18.58 -8.27 6.96
N PRO A 188 19.27 -9.32 6.47
CA PRO A 188 18.88 -10.72 6.67
C PRO A 188 19.04 -11.25 8.10
N ARG A 189 19.71 -10.49 8.98
CA ARG A 189 19.91 -10.84 10.40
C ARG A 189 18.85 -10.22 11.33
N THR A 190 17.89 -9.54 10.75
CA THR A 190 16.81 -8.86 11.48
C THR A 190 15.46 -9.50 11.17
N ILE A 191 14.49 -9.16 12.01
CA ILE A 191 13.10 -9.50 11.80
C ILE A 191 12.22 -8.31 12.16
N ASN A 192 11.30 -7.95 11.28
CA ASN A 192 10.17 -7.10 11.65
C ASN A 192 9.28 -7.89 12.62
N THR A 193 9.25 -7.50 13.89
CA THR A 193 8.52 -8.21 14.95
C THR A 193 7.02 -8.27 14.70
N LEU A 194 6.47 -7.36 13.88
CA LEU A 194 5.08 -7.40 13.46
C LEU A 194 4.73 -8.65 12.64
N SER A 195 5.73 -9.29 12.01
CA SER A 195 5.59 -10.55 11.27
C SER A 195 5.21 -11.74 12.18
N PHE A 196 5.28 -11.58 13.50
CA PHE A 196 4.81 -12.60 14.43
C PHE A 196 3.30 -12.62 14.58
N ALA A 197 2.59 -11.54 14.23
CA ALA A 197 1.14 -11.47 14.39
C ALA A 197 0.44 -12.56 13.58
N ALA A 198 -0.37 -13.39 14.26
CA ALA A 198 -1.15 -14.43 13.60
C ALA A 198 -2.16 -13.83 12.59
N GLY A 199 -2.24 -14.45 11.41
CA GLY A 199 -3.15 -14.02 10.34
C GLY A 199 -2.68 -12.81 9.54
N VAL A 200 -1.53 -12.21 9.89
CA VAL A 200 -0.88 -11.17 9.09
C VAL A 200 -0.03 -11.83 8.00
N THR A 201 -0.11 -11.29 6.78
CA THR A 201 0.76 -11.66 5.66
C THR A 201 1.99 -10.76 5.66
N THR A 202 3.16 -11.34 5.86
CA THR A 202 4.45 -10.65 5.78
C THR A 202 5.02 -10.77 4.38
N VAL A 203 5.35 -9.62 3.79
CA VAL A 203 5.76 -9.54 2.38
C VAL A 203 7.23 -9.17 2.26
N GLY A 204 8.00 -10.04 1.59
CA GLY A 204 9.38 -9.81 1.20
C GLY A 204 9.51 -9.32 -0.24
N ALA A 205 10.76 -9.19 -0.70
CA ALA A 205 11.08 -8.74 -2.06
C ALA A 205 11.46 -9.90 -3.00
N ILE A 206 11.06 -9.81 -4.27
CA ILE A 206 11.49 -10.75 -5.33
C ILE A 206 12.87 -10.43 -5.88
N GLU A 207 13.31 -9.17 -5.79
CA GLU A 207 14.56 -8.68 -6.35
C GLU A 207 15.76 -9.28 -5.61
N THR A 208 16.51 -10.12 -6.31
CA THR A 208 17.65 -10.84 -5.74
C THR A 208 18.74 -9.91 -5.22
N GLU A 209 18.92 -8.75 -5.85
CA GLU A 209 19.87 -7.71 -5.46
C GLU A 209 19.49 -7.00 -4.17
N LEU A 210 18.29 -7.22 -3.61
CA LEU A 210 17.86 -6.64 -2.34
C LEU A 210 18.10 -7.56 -1.15
N HIS A 211 18.61 -8.78 -1.34
CA HIS A 211 18.75 -9.79 -0.26
C HIS A 211 19.61 -9.36 0.94
N TYR A 212 20.55 -8.44 0.76
CA TYR A 212 21.39 -7.91 1.86
C TYR A 212 20.70 -6.80 2.65
N PHE A 213 19.67 -6.18 2.06
CA PHE A 213 18.94 -5.04 2.61
C PHE A 213 17.58 -5.47 3.18
N ILE A 214 16.88 -6.38 2.52
CA ILE A 214 15.54 -6.82 2.92
C ILE A 214 15.64 -8.12 3.72
N ALA A 215 14.95 -8.16 4.85
CA ALA A 215 14.86 -9.36 5.65
C ALA A 215 14.11 -10.46 4.87
N ASN A 216 14.69 -11.65 4.82
CA ASN A 216 14.08 -12.83 4.22
C ASN A 216 14.28 -14.01 5.16
N ASN A 217 13.22 -14.36 5.88
CA ASN A 217 13.26 -15.36 6.95
C ASN A 217 11.96 -16.19 6.96
N VAL A 218 11.85 -17.13 7.88
CA VAL A 218 10.72 -18.10 7.93
C VAL A 218 9.35 -17.48 8.17
N PHE A 219 9.29 -16.20 8.58
CA PHE A 219 8.04 -15.46 8.76
C PHE A 219 7.63 -14.67 7.53
N VAL A 220 8.38 -14.72 6.43
CA VAL A 220 7.95 -14.14 5.14
C VAL A 220 7.01 -15.12 4.45
N ASP A 221 5.76 -14.70 4.24
CA ASP A 221 4.70 -15.54 3.66
C ASP A 221 4.70 -15.50 2.12
N THR A 222 5.04 -14.35 1.55
CA THR A 222 5.10 -14.14 0.10
C THR A 222 6.15 -13.09 -0.29
N HIS A 223 6.49 -13.04 -1.57
CA HIS A 223 7.43 -12.08 -2.15
C HIS A 223 6.78 -11.37 -3.32
N GLU A 224 6.92 -10.04 -3.37
CA GLU A 224 6.45 -9.22 -4.49
C GLU A 224 7.50 -8.18 -4.90
N GLN A 225 7.25 -7.49 -6.01
CA GLN A 225 8.10 -6.39 -6.48
C GLN A 225 8.27 -5.32 -5.40
N ALA A 226 9.52 -5.04 -5.04
CA ALA A 226 9.91 -4.10 -4.01
C ALA A 226 10.70 -2.91 -4.56
N ALA A 227 11.12 -2.95 -5.83
CA ALA A 227 11.81 -1.86 -6.52
C ALA A 227 10.97 -1.29 -7.66
N TYR A 228 10.83 0.04 -7.69
CA TYR A 228 10.00 0.74 -8.67
C TYR A 228 10.78 1.90 -9.28
N ALA A 229 10.84 1.92 -10.61
CA ALA A 229 11.37 3.04 -11.37
C ALA A 229 10.20 3.86 -11.91
N LEU A 230 10.18 5.15 -11.61
CA LEU A 230 9.14 6.05 -12.13
C LEU A 230 9.46 6.30 -13.61
N THR A 231 8.53 5.93 -14.49
CA THR A 231 8.71 6.01 -15.94
C THR A 231 7.77 7.05 -16.52
N ARG A 232 8.30 7.97 -17.33
CA ARG A 232 7.51 9.05 -17.93
C ARG A 232 6.54 8.48 -18.95
N ILE A 233 5.29 8.93 -18.89
CA ILE A 233 4.25 8.64 -19.88
C ILE A 233 4.02 9.90 -20.70
N ASP A 234 4.13 9.75 -22.02
CA ASP A 234 3.93 10.82 -22.99
C ASP A 234 2.63 10.60 -23.78
N ASN A 235 2.01 11.69 -24.24
CA ASN A 235 0.90 11.62 -25.17
C ASN A 235 1.37 11.28 -26.60
N GLN A 236 0.44 11.14 -27.54
CA GLN A 236 0.75 10.81 -28.95
C GLN A 236 1.64 11.84 -29.66
N MET A 237 1.70 13.07 -29.15
CA MET A 237 2.56 14.14 -29.67
C MET A 237 3.94 14.18 -29.01
N GLY A 238 4.24 13.24 -28.09
CA GLY A 238 5.48 13.20 -27.33
C GLY A 238 5.53 14.22 -26.19
N GLN A 239 4.39 14.75 -25.74
CA GLN A 239 4.35 15.67 -24.59
C GLN A 239 4.14 14.88 -23.30
N PRO A 240 4.93 15.14 -22.25
CA PRO A 240 4.78 14.49 -20.95
C PRO A 240 3.40 14.70 -20.31
N LEU A 241 2.78 13.61 -19.85
CA LEU A 241 1.53 13.61 -19.08
C LEU A 241 1.79 13.43 -17.58
N GLY A 242 2.78 12.61 -17.24
CA GLY A 242 3.12 12.27 -15.87
C GLY A 242 4.05 11.07 -15.79
N TYR A 243 4.10 10.41 -14.64
CA TYR A 243 4.92 9.22 -14.40
C TYR A 243 4.08 8.03 -13.94
N ASP A 244 4.33 6.88 -14.55
CA ASP A 244 3.87 5.55 -14.15
C ASP A 244 4.84 5.00 -13.09
N ILE A 245 4.30 4.57 -11.95
CA ILE A 245 5.07 3.92 -10.89
C ILE A 245 4.93 2.41 -10.91
N ASP A 246 3.76 1.87 -11.26
CA ASP A 246 3.42 0.47 -11.02
C ASP A 246 3.46 -0.44 -12.27
N GLY A 247 3.73 0.17 -13.43
CA GLY A 247 3.94 -0.45 -14.74
C GLY A 247 2.66 -0.82 -15.48
N ASP A 248 1.50 -0.24 -15.13
CA ASP A 248 0.23 -0.52 -15.79
C ASP A 248 -0.03 0.34 -17.05
N GLY A 249 0.87 1.28 -17.36
CA GLY A 249 0.80 2.19 -18.50
C GLY A 249 -0.07 3.42 -18.27
N CYS A 250 -0.57 3.64 -17.05
CA CYS A 250 -1.19 4.88 -16.61
C CYS A 250 -0.15 5.81 -15.97
N TYR A 251 -0.39 7.13 -16.03
CA TYR A 251 0.38 8.04 -15.20
C TYR A 251 -0.27 8.15 -13.82
N ASP A 252 0.48 7.80 -12.78
CA ASP A 252 0.09 7.88 -11.36
C ASP A 252 0.40 9.25 -10.77
N ILE A 253 1.45 9.90 -11.28
CA ILE A 253 1.94 11.19 -10.83
C ILE A 253 1.81 12.18 -11.99
N PRO A 254 0.73 13.00 -12.04
CA PRO A 254 0.54 14.00 -13.07
C PRO A 254 1.67 15.03 -13.11
N ILE A 255 2.01 15.52 -14.30
CA ILE A 255 3.05 16.54 -14.44
C ILE A 255 2.75 17.85 -13.69
N ASN A 256 1.46 18.18 -13.54
CA ASN A 256 1.02 19.39 -12.84
C ASN A 256 1.21 19.31 -11.31
N ASP A 257 1.50 18.11 -10.79
CA ASP A 257 1.77 17.90 -9.36
C ASP A 257 3.26 18.01 -9.01
N LEU A 258 4.14 18.09 -10.02
CA LEU A 258 5.58 18.26 -9.83
C LEU A 258 5.93 19.63 -9.23
N THR A 259 7.07 19.71 -8.55
CA THR A 259 7.50 20.93 -7.84
C THR A 259 7.87 22.09 -8.75
N SER A 260 8.42 21.79 -9.93
CA SER A 260 8.82 22.73 -10.96
C SER A 260 7.67 23.10 -11.89
N GLN A 261 7.75 24.32 -12.45
CA GLN A 261 6.86 24.75 -13.54
C GLN A 261 7.44 24.46 -14.94
N SER A 262 8.68 23.99 -15.01
CA SER A 262 9.36 23.68 -16.27
C SER A 262 9.21 22.20 -16.60
N ILE A 263 8.44 21.91 -17.65
CA ILE A 263 8.29 20.56 -18.22
C ILE A 263 9.41 20.23 -19.22
N ASP A 264 10.25 21.21 -19.55
CA ASP A 264 11.34 21.07 -20.51
C ASP A 264 12.46 20.20 -19.90
N ASN A 265 12.71 19.03 -20.49
CA ASN A 265 13.75 18.05 -20.11
C ASN A 265 13.44 17.18 -18.87
N LEU A 266 12.19 16.80 -18.67
CA LEU A 266 11.87 15.74 -17.71
C LEU A 266 12.54 14.41 -18.10
N PRO A 267 13.16 13.66 -17.18
CA PRO A 267 13.78 12.36 -17.47
C PRO A 267 12.74 11.31 -17.89
N ASP A 268 13.08 10.44 -18.85
CA ASP A 268 12.20 9.32 -19.24
C ASP A 268 12.05 8.29 -18.10
N THR A 269 13.08 8.14 -17.26
CA THR A 269 13.09 7.23 -16.11
C THR A 269 13.87 7.83 -14.96
N ILE A 270 13.30 7.79 -13.76
CA ILE A 270 13.95 8.27 -12.55
C ILE A 270 14.95 7.23 -12.04
N TRP A 271 16.16 7.70 -11.75
CA TRP A 271 17.23 6.91 -11.16
C TRP A 271 17.81 7.62 -9.92
N PRO A 272 18.03 6.90 -8.80
CA PRO A 272 17.78 5.48 -8.61
C PRO A 272 16.28 5.14 -8.42
N PRO A 273 15.88 3.87 -8.66
CA PRO A 273 14.54 3.42 -8.30
C PRO A 273 14.32 3.52 -6.79
N ILE A 274 13.08 3.77 -6.40
CA ILE A 274 12.67 3.57 -5.01
C ILE A 274 12.68 2.08 -4.70
N LYS A 275 13.12 1.70 -3.50
CA LYS A 275 13.22 0.28 -3.12
C LYS A 275 13.01 0.04 -1.65
N GLY A 276 12.38 -1.09 -1.32
CA GLY A 276 12.16 -1.54 0.04
C GLY A 276 10.95 -2.47 0.14
N SER A 277 10.95 -3.35 1.14
CA SER A 277 9.82 -4.25 1.43
C SER A 277 8.51 -3.48 1.65
N SER A 278 8.61 -2.22 2.07
CA SER A 278 7.52 -1.22 2.10
C SER A 278 6.72 -1.08 0.82
N PHE A 279 7.34 -1.34 -0.34
CA PHE A 279 6.69 -1.26 -1.64
C PHE A 279 6.23 -2.62 -2.17
N ALA A 280 6.66 -3.73 -1.54
CA ALA A 280 6.17 -5.06 -1.84
C ALA A 280 4.81 -5.35 -1.18
N ALA A 281 4.60 -4.91 0.06
CA ALA A 281 3.33 -5.07 0.77
C ALA A 281 2.11 -4.49 0.03
N PRO A 282 2.11 -3.24 -0.48
CA PRO A 282 0.99 -2.72 -1.27
C PRO A 282 0.77 -3.48 -2.57
N LYS A 283 1.82 -4.01 -3.21
CA LYS A 283 1.70 -4.84 -4.41
C LYS A 283 1.03 -6.18 -4.11
N ALA A 284 1.41 -6.83 -3.01
CA ALA A 284 0.77 -8.06 -2.56
C ALA A 284 -0.71 -7.84 -2.25
N LEU A 285 -1.04 -6.72 -1.58
CA LEU A 285 -2.42 -6.31 -1.33
C LEU A 285 -3.19 -6.15 -2.63
N LYS A 286 -2.68 -5.36 -3.59
CA LYS A 286 -3.34 -5.15 -4.89
C LYS A 286 -3.58 -6.48 -5.60
N LYS A 287 -2.59 -7.37 -5.62
CA LYS A 287 -2.71 -8.71 -6.23
C LYS A 287 -3.72 -9.62 -5.53
N ALA A 288 -3.85 -9.52 -4.21
CA ALA A 288 -4.80 -10.32 -3.43
C ALA A 288 -6.26 -9.89 -3.69
N LEU A 289 -6.50 -8.58 -3.82
CA LEU A 289 -7.84 -8.03 -4.06
C LEU A 289 -8.23 -8.06 -5.54
N ILE A 290 -7.29 -7.75 -6.43
CA ILE A 290 -7.56 -7.50 -7.85
C ILE A 290 -7.14 -8.70 -8.71
N LYS A 291 -8.14 -9.49 -9.13
CA LYS A 291 -7.92 -10.67 -9.99
C LYS A 291 -7.57 -10.32 -11.45
N LYS A 292 -7.99 -9.13 -11.91
CA LYS A 292 -7.71 -8.61 -13.25
C LYS A 292 -7.36 -7.13 -13.11
N PRO A 293 -6.08 -6.74 -13.20
CA PRO A 293 -5.71 -5.34 -13.09
C PRO A 293 -6.39 -4.53 -14.19
N SER A 294 -6.90 -3.36 -13.82
CA SER A 294 -7.31 -2.37 -14.82
C SER A 294 -6.09 -2.01 -15.67
N ARG A 295 -6.28 -1.95 -16.98
CA ARG A 295 -5.34 -1.24 -17.87
C ARG A 295 -5.92 0.13 -18.14
N CYS A 296 -5.06 1.11 -18.37
CA CYS A 296 -5.52 2.38 -18.88
C CYS A 296 -6.35 2.18 -20.15
N ASN A 297 -7.58 2.70 -20.13
CA ASN A 297 -8.35 2.85 -21.35
C ASN A 297 -7.68 3.95 -22.18
N GLU A 298 -7.01 3.58 -23.27
CA GLU A 298 -6.37 4.51 -24.22
C GLU A 298 -7.30 5.64 -24.68
N ALA A 299 -8.62 5.44 -24.61
CA ALA A 299 -9.64 6.44 -24.95
C ALA A 299 -9.67 7.66 -24.02
N LEU A 300 -9.27 7.55 -22.74
CA LEU A 300 -9.24 8.68 -21.80
C LEU A 300 -7.99 9.56 -21.98
N VAL A 301 -6.88 8.97 -22.43
CA VAL A 301 -5.64 9.68 -22.77
C VAL A 301 -5.82 10.53 -24.04
N ALA A 302 -6.75 10.15 -24.92
CA ALA A 302 -7.08 10.90 -26.14
C ALA A 302 -8.09 12.05 -25.93
N SER A 303 -8.80 12.10 -24.79
CA SER A 303 -9.92 13.03 -24.57
C SER A 303 -9.61 14.22 -23.65
N SER A 304 -8.39 14.33 -23.12
CA SER A 304 -7.93 15.46 -22.30
C SER A 304 -7.28 16.60 -23.12
N LEU A 305 -7.60 16.67 -24.43
CA LEU A 305 -7.28 17.78 -25.34
C LEU A 305 -8.30 18.91 -25.26
#